data_AF-A0A533VAE4-F1
#
_entry.id   AF-A0A533VAE4-F1
#
_cell.length_a   1.000
_cell.length_b   1.000
_cell.length_c   1.000
_cell.angle_alpha   90.00
_cell.angle_beta   90.00
_cell.angle_gamma   90.00
#
_symmetry.space_group_name_H-M   'P 1'
#
loop_
_entity.id
_entity.type
_entity.pdbx_description
1 polymer ?
#
loop_
_entity_poly.entity_id
_entity_poly.type
_entity_poly.pdbx_seq_one_letter_code
_entity_poly.pdbx_strand_id
1 'polypeptide(L)'
;MKNKRQNALYSVIAAAIVLFCTIGVFVLYSNNSEGQLYRTGAIHPGGIPYNIMPLEPTSSLGLKKFNSTDDLRNFLLVAQARNSVAYPAMDRNFAMTTAQSMGPVMGQALPVPSEAMRLAPTYSNSAVVPSTTEGGTDYSTTNIQVSNVDEPDFLKNDNKYAYILSQDKLTIVDAYPGDTAKIISKVGLDVKGQSLQNMFLNQDRLVVFYNGNDERYSIPQYDYIPNPVYTPTTHAVIIDVSNREDPKVLKNYEISGSYFNARMIGNYVYLISTSNVDYNNPVPPVVRQSSKAIISPPIYYYEMSEPSYNFNTITSFDIFGDKINSQTYLMGSTGTLYV
;
A
#
# COMPACT_ATOMS: atom_id res chain seq x y z
N MET A 1 0.98 37.75 53.63
CA MET A 1 0.72 38.59 52.43
C MET A 1 1.27 38.04 51.10
N LYS A 2 2.15 37.02 51.07
CA LYS A 2 2.67 36.43 49.81
C LYS A 2 1.64 35.61 49.00
N ASN A 3 0.72 34.89 49.64
CA ASN A 3 -0.22 33.99 48.93
C ASN A 3 -1.34 34.70 48.15
N LYS A 4 -1.72 35.94 48.51
CA LYS A 4 -2.75 36.69 47.77
C LYS A 4 -2.27 37.16 46.39
N ARG A 5 -0.98 37.47 46.24
CA ARG A 5 -0.41 37.91 44.95
C ARG A 5 -0.21 36.77 43.96
N GLN A 6 0.15 35.57 44.44
CA GLN A 6 0.25 34.39 43.57
C GLN A 6 -1.13 33.96 43.04
N ASN A 7 -2.16 33.93 43.89
CA ASN A 7 -3.50 33.53 43.45
C ASN A 7 -4.11 34.53 42.46
N ALA A 8 -3.80 35.83 42.60
CA ALA A 8 -4.20 36.86 41.64
C ALA A 8 -3.46 36.75 40.29
N LEU A 9 -2.23 36.23 40.28
CA LEU A 9 -1.47 36.02 39.05
C LEU A 9 -2.00 34.81 38.26
N TYR A 10 -2.37 33.72 38.96
CA TYR A 10 -2.97 32.55 38.32
C TYR A 10 -4.36 32.82 37.72
N SER A 11 -5.18 33.66 38.36
CA SER A 11 -6.49 34.03 37.83
C SER A 11 -6.41 34.90 36.57
N VAL A 12 -5.40 35.78 36.48
CA VAL A 12 -5.16 36.61 35.28
C VAL A 12 -4.67 35.75 34.10
N ILE A 13 -3.78 34.78 34.34
CA ILE A 13 -3.28 33.86 33.31
C ILE A 13 -4.42 32.95 32.80
N ALA A 14 -5.25 32.43 33.70
CA ALA A 14 -6.41 31.61 33.32
C ALA A 14 -7.43 32.40 32.47
N ALA A 15 -7.69 33.66 32.81
CA ALA A 15 -8.59 34.52 32.03
C ALA A 15 -8.03 34.84 30.63
N ALA A 16 -6.72 35.02 30.48
CA ALA A 16 -6.08 35.26 29.19
C ALA A 16 -6.13 34.04 28.25
N ILE A 17 -6.01 32.82 28.79
CA ILE A 17 -6.09 31.58 28.00
C ILE A 17 -7.51 31.35 27.47
N VAL A 18 -8.54 31.64 28.29
CA VAL A 18 -9.94 31.51 27.86
C VAL A 18 -10.29 32.52 26.76
N LEU A 19 -9.73 33.74 26.82
CA LEU A 19 -9.96 34.78 25.80
C LEU A 19 -9.28 34.45 24.46
N PHE A 20 -8.12 33.80 24.47
CA PHE A 20 -7.43 33.36 23.25
C PHE A 20 -8.15 32.17 22.57
N CYS A 21 -8.74 31.26 23.36
CA CYS A 21 -9.51 30.14 22.82
C CYS A 21 -10.81 30.58 22.13
N THR A 22 -11.47 31.65 22.59
CA THR A 22 -12.73 32.12 21.98
C THR A 22 -12.52 32.90 20.68
N ILE A 23 -11.42 33.66 20.56
CA ILE A 23 -11.07 34.39 19.32
C ILE A 23 -10.58 33.43 18.22
N GLY A 24 -9.82 32.39 18.57
CA GLY A 24 -9.36 31.37 17.62
C GLY A 24 -10.49 30.57 16.96
N VAL A 25 -11.59 30.33 17.70
CA VAL A 25 -12.78 29.63 17.19
C VAL A 25 -13.61 30.52 16.25
N PHE A 26 -13.57 31.85 16.42
CA PHE A 26 -14.31 32.80 15.56
C PHE A 26 -13.61 33.06 14.21
N VAL A 27 -12.27 32.97 14.16
CA VAL A 27 -11.48 33.09 12.92
C VAL A 27 -11.57 31.81 12.07
N LEU A 28 -11.81 30.65 12.68
CA LEU A 28 -12.00 29.39 11.95
C LEU A 28 -13.40 29.22 11.34
N TYR A 29 -14.37 30.08 11.68
CA TYR A 29 -15.74 30.04 11.15
C TYR A 29 -16.05 31.08 10.05
N SER A 30 -15.16 32.03 9.77
CA SER A 30 -15.41 33.14 8.83
C SER A 30 -14.74 33.01 7.45
N ASN A 31 -13.94 31.97 7.19
CA ASN A 31 -13.26 31.78 5.89
C ASN A 31 -13.97 30.78 4.96
N ASN A 32 -15.30 30.83 4.90
CA ASN A 32 -16.08 30.20 3.83
C ASN A 32 -16.94 31.26 3.13
N SER A 33 -16.39 31.89 2.09
CA SER A 33 -17.21 32.48 1.03
C SER A 33 -16.43 32.67 -0.28
N GLU A 34 -17.03 32.10 -1.32
CA GLU A 34 -17.02 32.48 -2.73
C GLU A 34 -15.86 32.09 -3.66
N GLY A 35 -16.25 31.63 -4.84
CA GLY A 35 -15.40 31.21 -5.95
C GLY A 35 -15.63 32.00 -7.23
N GLN A 36 -15.05 31.44 -8.31
CA GLN A 36 -15.09 31.84 -9.73
C GLN A 36 -14.13 33.02 -10.06
N LEU A 37 -13.32 33.03 -11.14
CA LEU A 37 -13.56 32.65 -12.54
C LEU A 37 -12.28 32.24 -13.29
N TYR A 38 -12.51 31.47 -14.37
CA TYR A 38 -11.60 31.07 -15.44
C TYR A 38 -10.84 32.22 -16.13
N ARG A 39 -9.60 31.93 -16.58
CA ARG A 39 -9.02 32.56 -17.78
C ARG A 39 -8.08 31.61 -18.53
N THR A 40 -8.42 31.38 -19.79
CA THR A 40 -7.69 30.57 -20.79
C THR A 40 -6.53 31.36 -21.41
N GLY A 41 -5.41 30.66 -21.69
CA GLY A 41 -4.56 30.96 -22.85
C GLY A 41 -3.05 31.04 -22.60
N ALA A 42 -2.31 30.00 -23.00
CA ALA A 42 -1.15 30.06 -23.92
C ALA A 42 -0.44 28.69 -23.96
N ILE A 43 -0.25 28.16 -25.17
CA ILE A 43 0.41 26.88 -25.45
C ILE A 43 1.92 27.13 -25.58
N HIS A 44 2.73 26.41 -24.81
CA HIS A 44 4.14 26.16 -25.09
C HIS A 44 4.39 24.64 -25.08
N PRO A 45 4.98 24.06 -26.14
CA PRO A 45 5.31 22.64 -26.18
C PRO A 45 6.67 22.41 -25.52
N GLY A 46 6.70 21.76 -24.36
CA GLY A 46 7.96 21.35 -23.72
C GLY A 46 7.81 20.96 -22.26
N GLY A 47 7.90 19.65 -21.99
CA GLY A 47 7.92 19.07 -20.65
C GLY A 47 6.53 18.71 -20.14
N ILE A 48 6.20 17.42 -20.11
CA ILE A 48 5.13 16.92 -19.25
C ILE A 48 5.56 17.21 -17.80
N PRO A 49 4.93 18.14 -17.08
CA PRO A 49 5.17 18.26 -15.66
C PRO A 49 4.51 17.02 -15.05
N TYR A 50 5.30 16.18 -14.38
CA TYR A 50 4.76 15.18 -13.46
C TYR A 50 4.13 15.90 -12.26
N ASN A 51 3.01 16.58 -12.50
CA ASN A 51 2.05 16.85 -11.47
C ASN A 51 1.62 15.46 -10.98
N ILE A 52 1.82 15.21 -9.68
CA ILE A 52 1.08 14.16 -9.00
C ILE A 52 -0.38 14.41 -9.39
N MET A 53 -0.94 13.55 -10.25
CA MET A 53 -2.37 13.65 -10.50
C MET A 53 -3.01 13.40 -9.14
N PRO A 54 -3.85 14.31 -8.64
CA PRO A 54 -4.81 13.92 -7.63
C PRO A 54 -5.47 12.67 -8.18
N LEU A 55 -5.43 11.57 -7.44
CA LEU A 55 -6.19 10.37 -7.78
C LEU A 55 -7.69 10.68 -7.56
N GLU A 56 -8.20 11.83 -7.96
CA GLU A 56 -9.62 12.11 -7.84
C GLU A 56 -10.32 11.28 -8.91
N PRO A 57 -11.11 10.26 -8.53
CA PRO A 57 -11.87 9.51 -9.51
C PRO A 57 -12.84 10.49 -10.16
N THR A 58 -12.69 10.71 -11.46
CA THR A 58 -13.68 11.50 -12.21
C THR A 58 -15.02 10.78 -12.11
N SER A 59 -16.06 11.49 -11.67
CA SER A 59 -17.43 10.97 -11.46
C SER A 59 -18.04 10.26 -12.67
N SER A 60 -17.45 10.40 -13.85
CA SER A 60 -17.79 9.68 -15.08
C SER A 60 -17.66 8.16 -14.98
N LEU A 61 -16.92 7.62 -14.01
CA LEU A 61 -16.76 6.17 -13.80
C LEU A 61 -17.82 5.56 -12.85
N GLY A 62 -18.73 6.36 -12.28
CA GLY A 62 -19.75 5.86 -11.34
C GLY A 62 -19.19 5.47 -9.97
N LEU A 63 -17.94 5.83 -9.69
CA LEU A 63 -17.29 5.58 -8.40
C LEU A 63 -17.82 6.54 -7.34
N LYS A 64 -18.26 5.98 -6.20
CA LYS A 64 -18.77 6.73 -5.04
C LYS A 64 -17.79 6.68 -3.89
N LYS A 65 -17.92 7.62 -2.96
CA LYS A 65 -17.09 7.73 -1.75
C LYS A 65 -17.96 7.54 -0.51
N PHE A 66 -17.46 6.81 0.48
CA PHE A 66 -18.08 6.76 1.80
C PHE A 66 -17.78 8.02 2.60
N ASN A 67 -18.78 8.57 3.30
CA ASN A 67 -18.59 9.76 4.14
C ASN A 67 -18.20 9.40 5.57
N SER A 68 -18.46 8.17 6.01
CA SER A 68 -18.16 7.69 7.35
C SER A 68 -17.93 6.17 7.40
N THR A 69 -17.35 5.69 8.51
CA THR A 69 -17.24 4.25 8.79
C THR A 69 -18.61 3.60 8.96
N ASP A 70 -19.62 4.33 9.46
CA ASP A 70 -20.99 3.83 9.61
C ASP A 70 -21.66 3.63 8.25
N ASP A 71 -21.44 4.53 7.29
CA ASP A 71 -21.94 4.38 5.91
C ASP A 71 -21.34 3.13 5.26
N LEU A 72 -20.04 2.92 5.42
CA LEU A 72 -19.34 1.73 4.96
C LEU A 72 -19.90 0.47 5.60
N ARG A 73 -20.08 0.45 6.92
CA ARG A 73 -20.64 -0.69 7.66
C ARG A 73 -22.04 -1.02 7.15
N ASN A 74 -22.91 -0.01 7.01
CA ASN A 74 -24.27 -0.19 6.50
C ASN A 74 -24.27 -0.78 5.09
N PHE A 75 -23.41 -0.28 4.19
CA PHE A 75 -23.25 -0.83 2.86
C PHE A 75 -22.85 -2.30 2.87
N LEU A 76 -21.85 -2.68 3.68
CA LEU A 76 -21.37 -4.05 3.81
C LEU A 76 -22.45 -5.00 4.33
N LEU A 77 -23.19 -4.60 5.36
CA LEU A 77 -24.30 -5.39 5.92
C LEU A 77 -25.44 -5.59 4.91
N VAL A 78 -25.79 -4.55 4.14
CA VAL A 78 -26.79 -4.66 3.06
C VAL A 78 -26.30 -5.62 1.97
N ALA A 79 -25.04 -5.54 1.56
CA ALA A 79 -24.47 -6.45 0.57
C ALA A 79 -24.48 -7.91 1.06
N GLN A 80 -24.10 -8.15 2.32
CA GLN A 80 -24.16 -9.49 2.93
C GLN A 80 -25.59 -10.05 2.95
N ALA A 81 -26.58 -9.24 3.33
CA ALA A 81 -27.99 -9.66 3.36
C ALA A 81 -28.52 -9.98 1.94
N ARG A 82 -28.08 -9.25 0.91
CA ARG A 82 -28.45 -9.56 -0.48
C ARG A 82 -27.87 -10.90 -0.93
N ASN A 83 -26.61 -11.17 -0.59
CA ASN A 83 -25.95 -12.43 -0.96
C ASN A 83 -26.56 -13.64 -0.27
N SER A 84 -27.00 -13.51 0.99
CA SER A 84 -27.67 -14.59 1.72
C SER A 84 -29.08 -14.90 1.19
N VAL A 85 -29.74 -13.94 0.54
CA VAL A 85 -31.03 -14.14 -0.15
C VAL A 85 -30.83 -14.72 -1.56
N ALA A 86 -29.77 -14.32 -2.27
CA ALA A 86 -29.45 -14.81 -3.62
C ALA A 86 -28.92 -16.27 -3.60
N TYR A 87 -28.22 -16.65 -2.53
CA TYR A 87 -27.80 -18.02 -2.25
C TYR A 87 -28.29 -18.39 -0.85
N PRO A 88 -29.55 -18.83 -0.68
CA PRO A 88 -29.99 -19.33 0.60
C PRO A 88 -29.04 -20.45 1.00
N ALA A 89 -28.28 -20.23 2.08
CA ALA A 89 -27.44 -21.27 2.65
C ALA A 89 -28.31 -22.51 2.81
N MET A 90 -27.92 -23.62 2.18
CA MET A 90 -28.54 -24.91 2.47
C MET A 90 -28.51 -25.06 3.99
N ASP A 91 -29.71 -25.13 4.57
CA ASP A 91 -29.93 -25.37 5.98
C ASP A 91 -29.00 -26.52 6.41
N ARG A 92 -28.12 -26.25 7.38
CA ARG A 92 -27.15 -27.23 7.89
C ARG A 92 -27.83 -28.51 8.40
N ASN A 93 -29.15 -28.48 8.64
CA ASN A 93 -29.94 -29.65 9.01
C ASN A 93 -30.30 -30.58 7.84
N PHE A 94 -30.21 -30.14 6.58
CA PHE A 94 -30.46 -31.00 5.41
C PHE A 94 -29.25 -31.86 5.04
N ALA A 95 -28.03 -31.40 5.35
CA ALA A 95 -26.79 -32.13 5.05
C ALA A 95 -26.59 -33.38 5.94
N MET A 96 -27.17 -33.40 7.15
CA MET A 96 -27.11 -34.60 8.03
C MET A 96 -28.11 -35.68 7.63
N THR A 97 -29.24 -35.32 7.01
CA THR A 97 -30.30 -36.27 6.66
C THR A 97 -30.06 -36.97 5.32
N THR A 98 -29.38 -36.35 4.36
CA THR A 98 -29.05 -36.99 3.07
C THR A 98 -27.74 -37.78 3.09
N ALA A 99 -26.83 -37.53 4.04
CA ALA A 99 -25.60 -38.29 4.21
C ALA A 99 -25.81 -39.73 4.73
N GLN A 100 -27.00 -40.04 5.27
CA GLN A 100 -27.35 -41.39 5.73
C GLN A 100 -28.13 -42.21 4.68
N SER A 101 -28.55 -41.61 3.55
CA SER A 101 -29.43 -42.28 2.58
C SER A 101 -28.83 -42.46 1.18
N MET A 102 -27.60 -42.03 0.92
CA MET A 102 -26.95 -42.23 -0.37
C MET A 102 -25.58 -42.90 -0.18
N GLY A 103 -25.53 -44.21 -0.45
CA GLY A 103 -24.28 -44.95 -0.58
C GLY A 103 -23.40 -44.42 -1.73
N PRO A 104 -22.13 -44.84 -1.81
CA PRO A 104 -21.16 -44.25 -2.72
C PRO A 104 -21.51 -44.56 -4.18
N VAL A 105 -21.96 -43.54 -4.93
CA VAL A 105 -22.04 -43.61 -6.39
C VAL A 105 -20.68 -43.21 -6.94
N MET A 106 -19.93 -44.23 -7.37
CA MET A 106 -18.65 -44.09 -8.05
C MET A 106 -18.90 -43.45 -9.43
N GLY A 107 -18.57 -42.16 -9.57
CA GLY A 107 -18.69 -41.42 -10.83
C GLY A 107 -17.63 -41.88 -11.84
N GLN A 108 -18.07 -42.27 -13.03
CA GLN A 108 -17.22 -42.72 -14.13
C GLN A 108 -16.31 -41.58 -14.65
N ALA A 109 -15.05 -41.91 -14.92
CA ALA A 109 -14.08 -41.01 -15.53
C ALA A 109 -14.47 -40.71 -16.99
N LEU A 110 -14.57 -39.42 -17.34
CA LEU A 110 -14.69 -38.99 -18.73
C LEU A 110 -13.30 -38.92 -19.38
N PRO A 111 -13.14 -39.39 -20.64
CA PRO A 111 -11.85 -39.41 -21.32
C PRO A 111 -11.42 -38.00 -21.78
N VAL A 112 -10.13 -37.71 -21.63
CA VAL A 112 -9.47 -36.47 -22.07
C VAL A 112 -9.12 -36.59 -23.57
N PRO A 113 -9.48 -35.63 -24.44
CA PRO A 113 -9.00 -35.63 -25.83
C PRO A 113 -7.51 -35.27 -25.92
N SER A 114 -6.75 -36.15 -26.57
CA SER A 114 -5.27 -36.15 -26.67
C SER A 114 -4.71 -35.34 -27.86
N GLU A 115 -5.28 -34.18 -28.21
CA GLU A 115 -4.85 -33.46 -29.41
C GLU A 115 -4.88 -31.93 -29.23
N ALA A 116 -4.01 -31.41 -28.38
CA ALA A 116 -3.64 -29.98 -28.37
C ALA A 116 -2.21 -29.78 -27.87
N MET A 117 -1.26 -30.53 -28.43
CA MET A 117 0.17 -30.21 -28.33
C MET A 117 0.73 -30.02 -29.74
N ARG A 118 0.50 -28.84 -30.32
CA ARG A 118 1.29 -28.36 -31.44
C ARG A 118 1.19 -26.85 -31.56
N LEU A 119 2.35 -26.22 -31.72
CA LEU A 119 2.62 -24.80 -32.04
C LEU A 119 2.91 -23.87 -30.83
N ALA A 120 4.07 -24.10 -30.19
CA ALA A 120 4.82 -23.01 -29.58
C ALA A 120 5.67 -22.32 -30.67
N PRO A 121 5.71 -20.98 -30.78
CA PRO A 121 6.60 -20.30 -31.72
C PRO A 121 8.06 -20.41 -31.28
N THR A 122 8.92 -20.87 -32.19
CA THR A 122 10.38 -20.89 -32.04
C THR A 122 10.91 -19.47 -32.22
N TYR A 123 11.49 -18.91 -31.16
CA TYR A 123 12.29 -17.69 -31.25
C TYR A 123 13.68 -18.04 -31.79
N SER A 124 13.97 -17.55 -32.98
CA SER A 124 15.27 -17.70 -33.64
C SER A 124 16.31 -16.84 -32.91
N ASN A 125 17.31 -17.48 -32.32
CA ASN A 125 18.45 -16.84 -31.69
C ASN A 125 19.36 -16.25 -32.79
N SER A 126 19.17 -14.97 -33.12
CA SER A 126 20.12 -14.22 -33.94
C SER A 126 21.05 -13.46 -33.01
N ALA A 127 22.22 -14.03 -32.74
CA ALA A 127 23.31 -13.35 -32.07
C ALA A 127 23.80 -12.20 -32.97
N VAL A 128 23.56 -10.97 -32.53
CA VAL A 128 24.20 -9.79 -33.13
C VAL A 128 25.56 -9.63 -32.46
N VAL A 129 26.61 -9.67 -33.28
CA VAL A 129 28.00 -9.46 -32.87
C VAL A 129 28.19 -7.97 -32.51
N PRO A 130 28.82 -7.63 -31.36
CA PRO A 130 28.94 -6.24 -30.94
C PRO A 130 29.96 -5.50 -31.81
N SER A 131 29.55 -4.35 -32.35
CA SER A 131 30.45 -3.36 -32.92
C SER A 131 31.07 -2.53 -31.79
N THR A 132 32.39 -2.63 -31.65
CA THR A 132 33.20 -1.90 -30.67
C THR A 132 33.10 -0.39 -30.84
N THR A 133 32.57 0.29 -29.83
CA THR A 133 32.78 1.74 -29.61
C THR A 133 33.11 1.95 -28.12
N GLU A 134 34.26 2.57 -27.83
CA GLU A 134 34.70 3.02 -26.51
C GLU A 134 33.69 4.03 -25.91
N GLY A 135 33.43 4.17 -24.61
CA GLY A 135 33.88 3.44 -23.43
C GLY A 135 33.02 3.91 -22.25
N GLY A 136 32.27 2.98 -21.67
CA GLY A 136 31.52 3.09 -20.43
C GLY A 136 31.25 1.66 -19.98
N THR A 137 31.41 1.37 -18.69
CA THR A 137 31.17 0.02 -18.18
C THR A 137 29.68 -0.29 -18.31
N ASP A 138 29.32 -1.14 -19.27
CA ASP A 138 27.95 -1.59 -19.46
C ASP A 138 27.55 -2.53 -18.32
N TYR A 139 26.43 -2.24 -17.67
CA TYR A 139 25.86 -3.10 -16.63
C TYR A 139 24.40 -3.42 -16.96
N SER A 140 23.94 -4.59 -16.52
CA SER A 140 22.53 -4.96 -16.66
C SER A 140 21.73 -4.37 -15.51
N THR A 141 20.73 -3.57 -15.83
CA THR A 141 19.67 -3.22 -14.88
C THR A 141 18.75 -4.43 -14.67
N THR A 142 17.95 -4.41 -13.60
CA THR A 142 16.87 -5.40 -13.46
C THR A 142 15.83 -5.23 -14.57
N ASN A 143 15.16 -6.32 -14.93
CA ASN A 143 14.19 -6.36 -16.03
C ASN A 143 13.11 -5.27 -15.87
N ILE A 144 12.98 -4.39 -16.87
CA ILE A 144 11.93 -3.37 -16.93
C ILE A 144 10.86 -3.82 -17.94
N GLN A 145 9.61 -3.94 -17.50
CA GLN A 145 8.52 -4.33 -18.40
C GLN A 145 8.01 -3.16 -19.24
N VAL A 146 8.12 -1.92 -18.71
CA VAL A 146 7.69 -0.67 -19.35
C VAL A 146 8.78 0.39 -19.18
N SER A 147 9.01 1.19 -20.22
CA SER A 147 10.00 2.27 -20.17
C SER A 147 9.72 3.26 -19.03
N ASN A 148 10.75 3.56 -18.23
CA ASN A 148 10.71 4.47 -17.07
C ASN A 148 9.83 4.01 -15.89
N VAL A 149 9.40 2.75 -15.89
CA VAL A 149 8.71 2.13 -14.75
C VAL A 149 9.58 1.01 -14.21
N ASP A 150 10.10 1.18 -13.00
CA ASP A 150 10.87 0.14 -12.32
C ASP A 150 9.94 -0.80 -11.54
N GLU A 151 10.35 -2.06 -11.47
CA GLU A 151 9.69 -3.12 -10.69
C GLU A 151 10.55 -3.50 -9.48
N PRO A 152 9.93 -3.78 -8.32
CA PRO A 152 10.69 -4.07 -7.12
C PRO A 152 11.23 -5.49 -7.21
N ASP A 153 12.52 -5.66 -6.89
CA ASP A 153 13.21 -6.95 -6.91
C ASP A 153 14.01 -7.15 -5.62
N PHE A 154 14.38 -8.38 -5.26
CA PHE A 154 15.23 -8.67 -4.10
C PHE A 154 16.71 -8.35 -4.39
N LEU A 155 17.09 -8.21 -5.66
CA LEU A 155 18.42 -7.83 -6.11
C LEU A 155 18.36 -6.55 -6.96
N LYS A 156 19.15 -5.54 -6.60
CA LYS A 156 19.32 -4.30 -7.37
C LYS A 156 20.81 -3.98 -7.51
N ASN A 157 21.20 -3.17 -8.49
CA ASN A 157 22.60 -2.77 -8.67
C ASN A 157 22.74 -1.36 -9.26
N ASP A 158 23.88 -0.71 -9.02
CA ASP A 158 24.23 0.63 -9.52
C ASP A 158 25.57 0.65 -10.30
N ASN A 159 25.79 -0.33 -11.19
CA ASN A 159 27.04 -0.59 -11.92
C ASN A 159 28.18 -1.16 -11.06
N LYS A 160 28.42 -0.54 -9.89
CA LYS A 160 29.52 -0.94 -9.00
C LYS A 160 29.06 -1.81 -7.85
N TYR A 161 27.93 -1.48 -7.23
CA TYR A 161 27.43 -2.18 -6.06
C TYR A 161 26.23 -3.04 -6.39
N ALA A 162 26.13 -4.18 -5.72
CA ALA A 162 24.93 -5.01 -5.68
C ALA A 162 24.27 -4.92 -4.31
N TYR A 163 22.96 -4.77 -4.31
CA TYR A 163 22.10 -4.69 -3.13
C TYR A 163 21.24 -5.94 -3.11
N ILE A 164 21.25 -6.66 -2.00
CA ILE A 164 20.61 -7.97 -1.90
C ILE A 164 19.78 -8.03 -0.63
N LEU A 165 18.48 -8.25 -0.79
CA LEU A 165 17.58 -8.62 0.28
C LEU A 165 17.57 -10.12 0.46
N SER A 166 17.84 -10.58 1.69
CA SER A 166 17.75 -11.99 2.04
C SER A 166 17.41 -12.14 3.51
N GLN A 167 16.40 -12.97 3.82
CA GLN A 167 15.88 -13.17 5.17
C GLN A 167 15.46 -11.84 5.81
N ASP A 168 16.21 -11.38 6.81
CA ASP A 168 16.00 -10.15 7.57
C ASP A 168 17.10 -9.11 7.29
N LYS A 169 17.87 -9.26 6.21
CA LYS A 169 19.09 -8.48 5.96
C LYS A 169 19.11 -7.82 4.59
N LEU A 170 19.64 -6.60 4.58
CA LEU A 170 20.18 -5.94 3.41
C LEU A 170 21.69 -6.17 3.37
N THR A 171 22.18 -6.79 2.30
CA THR A 171 23.62 -6.94 2.04
C THR A 171 24.03 -6.06 0.87
N ILE A 172 25.10 -5.28 1.06
CA ILE A 172 25.68 -4.44 0.01
C ILE A 172 27.06 -4.99 -0.34
N VAL A 173 27.26 -5.29 -1.62
CA VAL A 173 28.49 -5.87 -2.17
C VAL A 173 29.13 -4.84 -3.09
N ASP A 174 30.40 -4.54 -2.87
CA ASP A 174 31.25 -3.94 -3.91
C ASP A 174 31.51 -5.03 -4.93
N ALA A 175 30.81 -4.99 -6.06
CA ALA A 175 30.65 -6.11 -6.98
C ALA A 175 31.52 -5.98 -8.25
N TYR A 176 32.09 -4.81 -8.50
CA TYR A 176 32.91 -4.55 -9.69
C TYR A 176 34.22 -3.82 -9.34
N PRO A 177 35.38 -4.30 -9.84
CA PRO A 177 35.56 -5.48 -10.69
C PRO A 177 35.42 -6.79 -9.91
N GLY A 178 34.90 -7.83 -10.57
CA GLY A 178 34.42 -9.06 -9.92
C GLY A 178 35.50 -9.89 -9.20
N ASP A 179 36.76 -9.76 -9.60
CA ASP A 179 37.93 -10.38 -8.96
C ASP A 179 38.25 -9.78 -7.57
N THR A 180 37.79 -8.55 -7.32
CA THR A 180 37.95 -7.85 -6.04
C THR A 180 36.64 -7.73 -5.25
N ALA A 181 35.59 -8.42 -5.70
CA ALA A 181 34.26 -8.28 -5.13
C ALA A 181 34.23 -8.67 -3.65
N LYS A 182 33.59 -7.83 -2.83
CA LYS A 182 33.51 -8.03 -1.38
C LYS A 182 32.23 -7.46 -0.79
N ILE A 183 31.76 -8.07 0.29
CA ILE A 183 30.67 -7.51 1.09
C ILE A 183 31.24 -6.30 1.85
N ILE A 184 30.62 -5.13 1.65
CA ILE A 184 31.02 -3.89 2.34
C ILE A 184 30.05 -3.49 3.44
N SER A 185 28.80 -3.98 3.39
CA SER A 185 27.84 -3.76 4.47
C SER A 185 26.84 -4.89 4.57
N LYS A 186 26.39 -5.14 5.80
CA LYS A 186 25.32 -6.08 6.12
C LYS A 186 24.48 -5.47 7.23
N VAL A 187 23.30 -4.99 6.88
CA VAL A 187 22.37 -4.33 7.78
C VAL A 187 21.25 -5.29 8.13
N GLY A 188 21.08 -5.57 9.42
CA GLY A 188 19.89 -6.25 9.93
C GLY A 188 18.71 -5.28 9.90
N LEU A 189 17.64 -5.65 9.22
CA LEU A 189 16.39 -4.92 9.21
C LEU A 189 15.58 -5.39 10.42
N ASP A 190 15.03 -4.46 11.21
CA ASP A 190 14.13 -4.79 12.33
C ASP A 190 12.75 -5.22 11.80
N VAL A 191 12.72 -6.36 11.13
CA VAL A 191 11.50 -6.96 10.58
C VAL A 191 10.88 -7.94 11.57
N LYS A 192 11.44 -8.19 12.77
CA LYS A 192 10.81 -9.03 13.82
C LYS A 192 10.22 -10.38 13.33
N GLY A 193 10.89 -11.05 12.39
CA GLY A 193 10.41 -12.31 11.80
C GLY A 193 9.31 -12.15 10.74
N GLN A 194 9.06 -10.94 10.28
CA GLN A 194 8.09 -10.60 9.24
C GLN A 194 8.62 -10.91 7.84
N SER A 195 7.69 -11.08 6.89
CA SER A 195 8.02 -11.50 5.53
C SER A 195 8.54 -10.31 4.72
N LEU A 196 9.86 -10.30 4.50
CA LEU A 196 10.52 -9.40 3.56
C LEU A 196 9.98 -9.64 2.14
N GLN A 197 9.72 -8.56 1.44
CA GLN A 197 9.27 -8.59 0.04
C GLN A 197 10.46 -8.18 -0.84
N ASN A 198 10.28 -7.14 -1.65
CA ASN A 198 11.26 -6.67 -2.62
C ASN A 198 11.72 -5.24 -2.29
N MET A 199 12.61 -4.69 -3.11
CA MET A 199 13.08 -3.32 -3.01
C MET A 199 13.16 -2.58 -4.35
N PHE A 200 13.17 -1.27 -4.25
CA PHE A 200 13.64 -0.36 -5.29
C PHE A 200 15.00 0.22 -4.94
N LEU A 201 15.78 0.55 -5.96
CA LEU A 201 16.98 1.37 -5.87
C LEU A 201 16.84 2.53 -6.85
N ASN A 202 16.93 3.76 -6.35
CA ASN A 202 16.98 4.95 -7.19
C ASN A 202 18.01 5.93 -6.61
N GLN A 203 19.09 6.15 -7.36
CA GLN A 203 20.28 6.87 -6.90
C GLN A 203 20.75 6.31 -5.55
N ASP A 204 20.90 7.18 -4.54
CA ASP A 204 21.34 6.81 -3.20
C ASP A 204 20.17 6.51 -2.24
N ARG A 205 19.03 6.06 -2.76
CA ARG A 205 17.85 5.67 -1.96
C ARG A 205 17.42 4.25 -2.28
N LEU A 206 17.29 3.45 -1.23
CA LEU A 206 16.57 2.19 -1.26
C LEU A 206 15.18 2.37 -0.65
N VAL A 207 14.21 1.66 -1.21
CA VAL A 207 12.91 1.44 -0.57
C VAL A 207 12.74 -0.05 -0.39
N VAL A 208 12.63 -0.51 0.85
CA VAL A 208 12.45 -1.93 1.19
C VAL A 208 11.05 -2.16 1.71
N PHE A 209 10.37 -3.19 1.20
CA PHE A 209 9.03 -3.57 1.65
C PHE A 209 9.05 -4.84 2.50
N TYR A 210 8.25 -4.88 3.56
CA TYR A 210 7.96 -6.10 4.30
C TYR A 210 6.55 -6.11 4.88
N ASN A 211 6.02 -7.30 5.10
CA ASN A 211 4.67 -7.54 5.63
C ASN A 211 4.69 -7.79 7.13
N GLY A 212 4.12 -6.86 7.91
CA GLY A 212 3.89 -6.99 9.33
C GLY A 212 2.44 -7.16 9.74
N ASN A 213 2.24 -7.16 11.05
CA ASN A 213 0.94 -7.14 11.67
C ASN A 213 0.92 -6.08 12.78
N ASP A 214 -0.01 -5.14 12.70
CA ASP A 214 -0.35 -4.28 13.83
C ASP A 214 -1.17 -5.12 14.82
N GLU A 215 -0.66 -5.26 16.04
CA GLU A 215 -1.40 -5.85 17.16
C GLU A 215 -2.20 -4.74 17.86
N ARG A 216 -3.50 -4.96 18.01
CA ARG A 216 -4.39 -4.08 18.76
C ARG A 216 -5.23 -4.90 19.71
N TYR A 217 -5.45 -4.38 20.90
CA TYR A 217 -6.40 -4.99 21.81
C TYR A 217 -7.79 -4.44 21.54
N SER A 218 -8.75 -5.32 21.27
CA SER A 218 -10.16 -4.99 21.13
C SER A 218 -10.97 -5.85 22.08
N ILE A 219 -12.02 -5.29 22.68
CA ILE A 219 -12.99 -6.03 23.47
C ILE A 219 -14.14 -6.41 22.52
N PRO A 220 -14.38 -7.70 22.25
CA PRO A 220 -15.52 -8.12 21.45
C PRO A 220 -16.85 -7.64 22.04
N GLN A 221 -17.85 -7.47 21.17
CA GLN A 221 -19.20 -7.15 21.63
C GLN A 221 -19.69 -8.27 22.57
N TYR A 222 -20.13 -7.88 23.77
CA TYR A 222 -20.55 -8.76 24.88
C TYR A 222 -19.43 -9.45 25.67
N ASP A 223 -18.18 -9.07 25.44
CA ASP A 223 -17.03 -9.51 26.24
C ASP A 223 -16.52 -8.36 27.15
N TYR A 224 -15.67 -8.69 28.11
CA TYR A 224 -14.96 -7.75 28.99
C TYR A 224 -13.45 -8.00 29.00
N ILE A 225 -12.96 -9.00 28.27
CA ILE A 225 -11.55 -9.34 28.14
C ILE A 225 -11.02 -8.75 26.81
N PRO A 226 -10.00 -7.87 26.83
CA PRO A 226 -9.36 -7.41 25.62
C PRO A 226 -8.63 -8.57 24.92
N ASN A 227 -9.00 -8.82 23.67
CA ASN A 227 -8.35 -9.83 22.82
C ASN A 227 -7.43 -9.15 21.80
N PRO A 228 -6.25 -9.71 21.51
CA PRO A 228 -5.39 -9.20 20.47
C PRO A 228 -6.03 -9.46 19.10
N VAL A 229 -6.12 -8.40 18.31
CA VAL A 229 -6.53 -8.36 16.91
C VAL A 229 -5.30 -8.00 16.11
N TYR A 230 -4.92 -8.89 15.18
CA TYR A 230 -3.81 -8.68 14.27
C TYR A 230 -4.35 -8.18 12.95
N THR A 231 -3.97 -6.96 12.56
CA THR A 231 -4.30 -6.41 11.24
C THR A 231 -3.04 -6.39 10.39
N PRO A 232 -3.04 -6.97 9.18
CA PRO A 232 -1.88 -6.92 8.29
C PRO A 232 -1.49 -5.47 7.98
N THR A 233 -0.19 -5.22 7.95
CA THR A 233 0.42 -3.90 7.70
C THR A 233 1.61 -4.08 6.78
N THR A 234 1.70 -3.29 5.71
CA THR A 234 2.88 -3.20 4.85
C THR A 234 3.78 -2.09 5.34
N HIS A 235 5.06 -2.38 5.54
CA HIS A 235 6.07 -1.39 5.82
C HIS A 235 6.81 -1.02 4.54
N ALA A 236 7.02 0.27 4.32
CA ALA A 236 7.88 0.82 3.27
C ALA A 236 9.01 1.63 3.92
N VAL A 237 10.20 1.04 4.03
CA VAL A 237 11.36 1.63 4.70
C VAL A 237 12.26 2.29 3.67
N ILE A 238 12.47 3.59 3.83
CA ILE A 238 13.36 4.38 2.99
C ILE A 238 14.73 4.43 3.66
N ILE A 239 15.77 4.01 2.94
CA ILE A 239 17.14 3.91 3.43
C ILE A 239 18.06 4.75 2.55
N ASP A 240 18.88 5.59 3.18
CA ASP A 240 19.99 6.30 2.56
C ASP A 240 21.19 5.36 2.41
N VAL A 241 21.68 5.21 1.17
CA VAL A 241 22.87 4.39 0.85
C VAL A 241 23.99 5.23 0.22
N SER A 242 23.96 6.55 0.38
CA SER A 242 25.04 7.45 -0.07
C SER A 242 26.40 7.02 0.50
N ASN A 243 26.45 6.69 1.79
CA ASN A 243 27.52 5.89 2.38
C ASN A 243 27.13 4.41 2.42
N ARG A 244 27.64 3.61 1.47
CA ARG A 244 27.30 2.18 1.36
C ARG A 244 27.82 1.33 2.54
N GLU A 245 28.81 1.81 3.30
CA GLU A 245 29.33 1.10 4.48
C GLU A 245 28.44 1.32 5.72
N ASP A 246 27.72 2.45 5.78
CA ASP A 246 26.84 2.86 6.88
C ASP A 246 25.45 3.31 6.36
N PRO A 247 24.60 2.39 5.85
CA PRO A 247 23.25 2.74 5.41
C PRO A 247 22.36 3.23 6.56
N LYS A 248 21.53 4.25 6.29
CA LYS A 248 20.70 4.90 7.32
C LYS A 248 19.23 4.86 6.98
N VAL A 249 18.42 4.32 7.89
CA VAL A 249 16.95 4.41 7.78
C VAL A 249 16.54 5.87 7.93
N LEU A 250 15.84 6.39 6.93
CA LEU A 250 15.31 7.75 6.92
C LEU A 250 13.86 7.79 7.39
N LYS A 251 13.02 6.88 6.87
CA LYS A 251 11.57 6.86 7.11
C LYS A 251 11.03 5.44 7.06
N ASN A 252 9.93 5.20 7.77
CA ASN A 252 9.13 3.99 7.67
C ASN A 252 7.66 4.40 7.55
N TYR A 253 7.03 4.08 6.41
CA TYR A 253 5.59 4.20 6.26
C TYR A 253 4.94 2.86 6.58
N GLU A 254 3.92 2.88 7.45
CA GLU A 254 3.16 1.71 7.86
C GLU A 254 1.76 1.83 7.24
N ILE A 255 1.46 0.98 6.28
CA ILE A 255 0.30 1.10 5.40
C ILE A 255 -0.59 -0.11 5.65
N SER A 256 -1.86 0.12 5.94
CA SER A 256 -2.79 -0.98 6.22
C SER A 256 -2.90 -1.96 5.05
N GLY A 257 -2.96 -3.26 5.38
CA GLY A 257 -3.04 -4.36 4.43
C GLY A 257 -1.70 -5.01 4.12
N SER A 258 -1.77 -6.19 3.50
CA SER A 258 -0.61 -6.94 3.02
C SER A 258 -0.14 -6.39 1.68
N TYR A 259 1.18 -6.40 1.47
CA TYR A 259 1.82 -6.02 0.23
C TYR A 259 1.28 -6.87 -0.91
N PHE A 260 0.80 -6.23 -1.97
CA PHE A 260 0.39 -6.91 -3.19
C PHE A 260 1.44 -6.72 -4.29
N ASN A 261 1.71 -5.47 -4.66
CA ASN A 261 2.73 -5.13 -5.65
C ASN A 261 3.09 -3.64 -5.56
N ALA A 262 4.18 -3.22 -6.22
CA ALA A 262 4.55 -1.82 -6.35
C ALA A 262 5.20 -1.52 -7.71
N ARG A 263 5.20 -0.24 -8.07
CA ARG A 263 5.92 0.33 -9.21
C ARG A 263 6.64 1.60 -8.79
N MET A 264 7.78 1.88 -9.39
CA MET A 264 8.45 3.17 -9.21
C MET A 264 8.51 3.91 -10.54
N ILE A 265 8.15 5.20 -10.53
CA ILE A 265 8.21 6.09 -11.69
C ILE A 265 8.92 7.37 -11.25
N GLY A 266 10.12 7.60 -11.79
CA GLY A 266 11.01 8.66 -11.30
C GLY A 266 11.26 8.49 -9.80
N ASN A 267 10.92 9.51 -9.01
CA ASN A 267 11.13 9.50 -7.56
C ASN A 267 9.96 8.94 -6.74
N TYR A 268 8.86 8.56 -7.40
CA TYR A 268 7.64 8.15 -6.73
C TYR A 268 7.50 6.63 -6.73
N VAL A 269 7.22 6.08 -5.56
CA VAL A 269 6.71 4.72 -5.41
C VAL A 269 5.19 4.77 -5.46
N TYR A 270 4.59 3.82 -6.17
CA TYR A 270 3.16 3.50 -6.15
C TYR A 270 3.02 2.08 -5.60
N LEU A 271 2.54 1.97 -4.37
CA LEU A 271 2.38 0.72 -3.64
C LEU A 271 0.89 0.36 -3.57
N ILE A 272 0.58 -0.91 -3.84
CA ILE A 272 -0.74 -1.50 -3.64
C ILE A 272 -0.66 -2.45 -2.44
N SER A 273 -1.52 -2.22 -1.44
CA SER A 273 -1.76 -3.14 -0.33
C SER A 273 -3.21 -3.58 -0.29
N THR A 274 -3.44 -4.82 0.16
CA THR A 274 -4.79 -5.41 0.22
C THR A 274 -5.11 -5.93 1.61
N SER A 275 -6.35 -5.74 2.07
CA SER A 275 -6.84 -6.34 3.31
C SER A 275 -8.28 -6.80 3.19
N ASN A 276 -8.61 -7.85 3.93
CA ASN A 276 -10.00 -8.30 4.09
C ASN A 276 -10.80 -7.27 4.89
N VAL A 277 -12.11 -7.23 4.66
CA VAL A 277 -13.03 -6.34 5.38
C VAL A 277 -13.85 -7.15 6.38
N ASP A 278 -13.85 -6.72 7.64
CA ASP A 278 -14.86 -7.17 8.62
C ASP A 278 -16.15 -6.38 8.41
N TYR A 279 -17.25 -7.08 8.15
CA TYR A 279 -18.53 -6.47 7.81
C TYR A 279 -19.24 -5.91 9.04
N ASN A 280 -19.01 -6.53 10.20
CA ASN A 280 -19.61 -6.11 11.45
C ASN A 280 -18.81 -4.96 12.05
N ASN A 281 -17.49 -5.00 11.98
CA ASN A 281 -16.63 -3.98 12.54
C ASN A 281 -15.53 -3.57 11.55
N PRO A 282 -15.89 -2.89 10.45
CA PRO A 282 -14.90 -2.51 9.45
C PRO A 282 -13.89 -1.54 10.06
N VAL A 283 -12.61 -1.85 9.87
CA VAL A 283 -11.50 -0.97 10.24
C VAL A 283 -10.98 -0.31 8.96
N PRO A 284 -11.25 1.00 8.72
CA PRO A 284 -10.72 1.71 7.57
C PRO A 284 -9.20 1.63 7.47
N PRO A 285 -8.65 1.48 6.25
CA PRO A 285 -7.21 1.59 6.04
C PRO A 285 -6.66 2.94 6.49
N VAL A 286 -5.37 2.96 6.80
CA VAL A 286 -4.67 4.13 7.34
C VAL A 286 -3.19 3.99 7.05
N VAL A 287 -2.56 5.14 6.77
CA VAL A 287 -1.12 5.27 6.62
C VAL A 287 -0.55 5.95 7.86
N ARG A 288 0.50 5.36 8.42
CA ARG A 288 1.23 5.86 9.57
C ARG A 288 2.68 6.16 9.22
N GLN A 289 3.27 7.03 10.02
CA GLN A 289 4.70 7.23 10.10
C GLN A 289 5.09 7.25 11.57
N SER A 290 6.04 6.40 11.97
CA SER A 290 6.43 6.22 13.38
C SER A 290 5.21 5.96 14.29
N SER A 291 4.35 5.04 13.87
CA SER A 291 3.10 4.61 14.51
C SER A 291 2.02 5.70 14.67
N LYS A 292 2.27 6.94 14.21
CA LYS A 292 1.29 8.02 14.18
C LYS A 292 0.54 8.00 12.85
N ALA A 293 -0.78 8.01 12.89
CA ALA A 293 -1.60 8.18 11.69
C ALA A 293 -1.33 9.54 11.02
N ILE A 294 -1.00 9.50 9.73
CA ILE A 294 -0.74 10.70 8.91
C ILE A 294 -1.77 10.86 7.79
N ILE A 295 -2.35 9.76 7.29
CA ILE A 295 -3.41 9.78 6.28
C ILE A 295 -4.48 8.73 6.63
N SER A 296 -5.73 9.17 6.66
CA SER A 296 -6.90 8.30 6.60
C SER A 296 -7.43 8.34 5.16
N PRO A 297 -7.07 7.39 4.29
CA PRO A 297 -7.43 7.42 2.88
C PRO A 297 -8.96 7.43 2.71
N PRO A 298 -9.50 8.24 1.77
CA PRO A 298 -10.89 8.11 1.38
C PRO A 298 -11.14 6.72 0.81
N ILE A 299 -12.31 6.16 1.13
CA ILE A 299 -12.73 4.85 0.63
C ILE A 299 -13.77 5.04 -0.47
N TYR A 300 -13.40 4.57 -1.65
CA TYR A 300 -14.23 4.58 -2.85
C TYR A 300 -14.83 3.20 -3.12
N TYR A 301 -15.98 3.16 -3.78
CA TYR A 301 -16.68 1.92 -4.13
C TYR A 301 -17.55 2.09 -5.38
N TYR A 302 -17.96 0.97 -5.97
CA TYR A 302 -19.00 0.92 -7.00
C TYR A 302 -20.32 0.42 -6.38
N GLU A 303 -21.46 0.92 -6.86
CA GLU A 303 -22.79 0.42 -6.45
C GLU A 303 -23.14 -0.93 -7.09
N MET A 304 -22.19 -1.85 -7.11
CA MET A 304 -22.36 -3.22 -7.57
C MET A 304 -22.22 -4.16 -6.38
N SER A 305 -23.15 -5.10 -6.24
CA SER A 305 -23.12 -6.07 -5.15
C SER A 305 -22.11 -7.17 -5.48
N GLU A 306 -21.08 -7.32 -4.65
CA GLU A 306 -20.09 -8.39 -4.74
C GLU A 306 -20.34 -9.48 -3.68
N PRO A 307 -19.97 -10.76 -3.94
CA PRO A 307 -20.09 -11.85 -2.97
C PRO A 307 -19.30 -11.59 -1.68
N SER A 308 -18.15 -10.94 -1.80
CA SER A 308 -17.29 -10.52 -0.70
C SER A 308 -16.47 -9.30 -1.14
N TYR A 309 -15.92 -8.53 -0.19
CA TYR A 309 -15.17 -7.31 -0.47
C TYR A 309 -13.82 -7.31 0.24
N ASN A 310 -12.84 -6.69 -0.41
CA ASN A 310 -11.52 -6.37 0.14
C ASN A 310 -11.25 -4.86 -0.02
N PHE A 311 -10.44 -4.31 0.88
CA PHE A 311 -9.82 -3.02 0.65
C PHE A 311 -8.60 -3.19 -0.24
N ASN A 312 -8.52 -2.36 -1.28
CA ASN A 312 -7.35 -2.22 -2.13
C ASN A 312 -6.85 -0.79 -1.97
N THR A 313 -5.74 -0.62 -1.26
CA THR A 313 -5.20 0.70 -0.94
C THR A 313 -4.00 0.98 -1.82
N ILE A 314 -4.06 2.09 -2.55
CA ILE A 314 -2.97 2.60 -3.36
C ILE A 314 -2.34 3.75 -2.60
N THR A 315 -1.06 3.61 -2.27
CA THR A 315 -0.28 4.66 -1.60
C THR A 315 0.88 5.08 -2.48
N SER A 316 0.97 6.37 -2.77
CA SER A 316 2.06 6.95 -3.54
C SER A 316 2.92 7.87 -2.67
N PHE A 317 4.24 7.79 -2.76
CA PHE A 317 5.13 8.66 -2.00
C PHE A 317 6.45 8.97 -2.72
N ASP A 318 6.97 10.18 -2.51
CA ASP A 318 8.28 10.63 -2.98
C ASP A 318 9.38 10.13 -2.02
N ILE A 319 10.38 9.43 -2.55
CA ILE A 319 11.45 8.85 -1.73
C ILE A 319 12.51 9.89 -1.29
N PHE A 320 12.53 11.06 -1.92
CA PHE A 320 13.44 12.16 -1.59
C PHE A 320 12.74 13.31 -0.84
N GLY A 321 11.41 13.37 -0.93
CA GLY A 321 10.58 14.42 -0.33
C GLY A 321 9.66 13.94 0.78
N ASP A 322 8.70 14.78 1.14
CA ASP A 322 7.65 14.49 2.13
C ASP A 322 6.26 14.29 1.50
N LYS A 323 6.17 14.30 0.16
CA LYS A 323 4.91 14.16 -0.55
C LYS A 323 4.43 12.72 -0.48
N ILE A 324 3.21 12.55 0.01
CA ILE A 324 2.54 11.26 0.11
C ILE A 324 1.04 11.43 -0.14
N ASN A 325 0.42 10.46 -0.79
CA ASN A 325 -1.01 10.37 -1.02
C ASN A 325 -1.45 8.91 -0.89
N SER A 326 -2.69 8.69 -0.46
CA SER A 326 -3.24 7.35 -0.30
C SER A 326 -4.74 7.34 -0.54
N GLN A 327 -5.23 6.31 -1.21
CA GLN A 327 -6.64 6.09 -1.48
C GLN A 327 -6.99 4.62 -1.39
N THR A 328 -8.21 4.35 -0.97
CA THR A 328 -8.71 2.99 -0.82
C THR A 328 -9.90 2.76 -1.74
N TYR A 329 -9.92 1.60 -2.38
CA TYR A 329 -11.00 1.12 -3.23
C TYR A 329 -11.56 -0.17 -2.63
N LEU A 330 -12.84 -0.14 -2.27
CA LEU A 330 -13.60 -1.32 -1.86
C LEU A 330 -14.02 -2.07 -3.12
N MET A 331 -13.46 -3.26 -3.32
CA MET A 331 -13.71 -4.08 -4.53
C MET A 331 -14.00 -5.52 -4.15
N GLY A 332 -14.64 -6.26 -5.06
CA GLY A 332 -14.92 -7.68 -4.89
C GLY A 332 -13.64 -8.49 -4.65
N SER A 333 -13.66 -9.47 -3.75
CA SER A 333 -12.46 -10.27 -3.42
C SER A 333 -11.97 -11.16 -4.57
N THR A 334 -12.78 -11.36 -5.61
CA THR A 334 -12.44 -12.11 -6.83
C THR A 334 -11.89 -11.21 -7.95
N GLY A 335 -11.77 -9.90 -7.72
CA GLY A 335 -11.21 -8.97 -8.68
C GLY A 335 -9.76 -9.31 -9.01
N THR A 336 -9.39 -9.19 -10.28
CA THR A 336 -8.00 -9.31 -10.72
C THR A 336 -7.37 -7.92 -10.75
N LEU A 337 -6.29 -7.73 -9.99
CA LEU A 337 -5.45 -6.55 -10.07
C LEU A 337 -4.34 -6.79 -11.10
N TYR A 338 -4.26 -5.93 -12.10
CA TYR A 338 -3.15 -5.87 -13.06
C TYR A 338 -2.27 -4.67 -12.71
N VAL A 339 -0.95 -4.86 -12.71
CA VAL A 339 0.04 -3.88 -12.25
C VAL A 339 1.20 -3.75 -13.21
#